data_AF-A0A931P6I7-F1
#
_entry.id   AF-A0A931P6I7-F1
#
_cell.length_a   1.000
_cell.length_b   1.000
_cell.length_c   1.000
_cell.angle_alpha   90.00
_cell.angle_beta   90.00
_cell.angle_gamma   90.00
#
_symmetry.space_group_name_H-M   'P 1'
#
loop_
_entity.id
_entity.type
_entity.pdbx_description
1 polymer ?
#
loop_
_entity_poly.entity_id
_entity_poly.type
_entity_poly.pdbx_seq_one_letter_code
_entity_poly.pdbx_strand_id
1 'polypeptide(L)' 'MFYGLHTAPAALMTCLIFDYDRDHFHFVDAADGGYALAAKQMKAQMAEAA' A
#
# COMPACT_ATOMS: atom_id res chain seq x y z
N MET A 1 6.27 1.62 18.24
CA MET A 1 5.65 1.96 16.94
C MET A 1 6.07 0.88 15.97
N PHE A 2 5.11 0.19 15.35
CA PHE A 2 5.39 -0.89 14.40
C PHE A 2 5.18 -0.39 12.97
N TYR A 3 6.07 -0.76 12.06
CA TYR A 3 5.97 -0.37 10.65
C TYR A 3 6.58 -1.45 9.76
N GLY A 4 6.30 -1.35 8.46
CA GLY A 4 6.89 -2.23 7.47
C GLY A 4 7.26 -1.46 6.21
N LEU A 5 8.31 -1.92 5.54
CA LEU A 5 8.76 -1.38 4.27
C LEU A 5 8.88 -2.51 3.25
N HIS A 6 8.42 -2.27 2.04
CA HIS A 6 8.61 -3.17 0.92
C HIS A 6 8.91 -2.37 -0.34
N THR A 7 10.04 -2.65 -0.97
CA THR A 7 10.44 -2.04 -2.24
C THR A 7 9.87 -2.88 -3.38
N ALA A 8 9.13 -2.23 -4.27
CA ALA A 8 8.61 -2.86 -5.48
C ALA A 8 9.24 -2.24 -6.73
N PRO A 9 9.36 -3.00 -7.84
CA PRO A 9 9.95 -2.50 -9.09
C PRO A 9 9.05 -1.51 -9.84
N ALA A 10 7.76 -1.45 -9.50
CA ALA A 10 6.79 -0.58 -10.12
C ALA A 10 5.68 -0.16 -9.13
N ALA A 11 5.02 0.95 -9.44
CA ALA A 11 3.79 1.39 -8.76
C ALA A 11 2.58 1.13 -9.66
N LEU A 12 1.45 0.79 -9.04
CA LEU A 12 0.15 0.64 -9.67
C LEU A 12 -0.73 1.82 -9.28
N MET A 13 -1.33 2.47 -10.27
CA MET A 13 -2.30 3.54 -10.07
C MET A 13 -3.63 3.13 -10.70
N THR A 14 -4.69 3.14 -9.89
CA THR A 14 -6.06 2.91 -10.35
C THR A 14 -6.87 4.18 -10.15
N CYS A 15 -7.44 4.70 -11.24
CA CYS A 15 -8.26 5.90 -11.23
C CYS A 15 -9.74 5.50 -11.25
N LEU A 16 -10.48 5.85 -10.21
CA LEU A 16 -11.93 5.79 -10.19
C LEU A 16 -12.46 7.17 -10.53
N ILE A 17 -12.99 7.34 -11.74
CA ILE A 17 -13.46 8.63 -12.23
C ILE A 17 -14.98 8.57 -12.29
N PHE A 18 -15.62 9.36 -11.43
CA PHE A 18 -17.06 9.62 -11.49
C PHE A 18 -17.35 10.93 -12.24
N ASP A 19 -16.47 11.92 -12.07
CA ASP A 19 -16.45 13.18 -12.79
C ASP A 19 -14.99 13.61 -13.05
N TYR A 20 -14.70 14.07 -14.26
CA TYR A 20 -13.33 14.40 -14.67
C TYR A 20 -12.76 15.63 -13.95
N ASP A 21 -13.62 16.56 -13.52
CA ASP A 21 -13.18 17.83 -12.92
C ASP A 21 -13.13 17.78 -11.39
N ARG A 22 -14.02 17.04 -10.73
CA ARG A 22 -14.17 17.11 -9.27
C ARG A 22 -14.26 15.78 -8.53
N ASP A 23 -14.64 14.70 -9.18
CA ASP A 23 -14.92 13.42 -8.49
C ASP A 23 -14.08 12.28 -9.09
N HIS A 24 -12.76 12.42 -8.92
CA HIS A 24 -11.78 11.39 -9.25
C HIS A 24 -11.02 10.92 -8.01
N PHE A 25 -10.93 9.60 -7.83
CA PHE A 25 -10.16 8.96 -6.78
C PHE A 25 -8.96 8.23 -7.38
N HIS A 26 -7.78 8.48 -6.84
CA HIS A 26 -6.55 7.78 -7.24
C HIS A 26 -6.13 6.82 -6.14
N PHE A 27 -6.23 5.53 -6.41
CA PHE A 27 -5.63 4.50 -5.58
C PHE A 27 -4.22 4.23 -6.07
N VAL A 28 -3.25 4.36 -5.18
CA VAL A 28 -1.83 4.13 -5.47
C VAL A 28 -1.32 3.03 -4.54
N ASP A 29 -0.73 2.01 -5.12
CA ASP A 29 -0.05 0.92 -4.41
C ASP A 29 1.23 0.52 -5.16
N ALA A 30 2.07 -0.30 -4.54
CA ALA A 30 3.20 -0.96 -5.18
C ALA A 30 2.76 -2.26 -5.88
N ALA A 31 3.44 -2.62 -6.96
CA ALA A 31 3.19 -3.87 -7.69
C ALA A 31 3.47 -5.13 -6.83
N ASP A 32 2.98 -6.28 -7.29
CA ASP A 32 3.26 -7.62 -6.72
C ASP A 32 2.93 -7.78 -5.22
N GLY A 33 1.99 -6.97 -4.72
CA GLY A 33 1.46 -7.07 -3.36
C GLY A 33 1.84 -5.91 -2.43
N GLY A 34 2.74 -5.01 -2.84
CA GLY A 34 2.92 -3.67 -2.25
C GLY A 34 2.77 -3.56 -0.73
N TYR A 35 1.76 -2.80 -0.29
CA TYR A 35 1.51 -2.57 1.14
C TYR A 35 1.24 -3.86 1.93
N ALA A 36 0.67 -4.89 1.31
CA ALA A 36 0.40 -6.17 1.97
C ALA A 36 1.70 -6.93 2.29
N LEU A 37 2.73 -6.79 1.44
CA LEU A 37 4.07 -7.32 1.72
C LEU A 37 4.79 -6.49 2.78
N ALA A 38 4.66 -5.16 2.76
CA ALA A 38 5.19 -4.30 3.82
C ALA A 38 4.58 -4.67 5.19
N ALA A 39 3.27 -4.93 5.24
CA ALA A 39 2.57 -5.30 6.46
C ALA A 39 3.08 -6.58 7.13
N LYS A 40 3.79 -7.47 6.41
CA LYS A 40 4.41 -8.68 7.01
C LYS A 40 5.44 -8.30 8.07
N GLN A 41 6.33 -7.34 7.77
CA GLN A 41 7.34 -6.88 8.71
C GLN A 41 6.70 -6.22 9.94
N MET A 42 5.70 -5.37 9.71
CA MET A 42 4.96 -4.71 10.79
C MET A 42 4.32 -5.75 11.74
N LYS A 43 3.63 -6.75 11.18
CA LYS A 43 2.98 -7.80 11.96
C LYS A 43 3.97 -8.69 12.72
N ALA A 44 5.15 -8.95 12.14
CA ALA A 44 6.22 -9.67 12.84
C ALA A 44 6.67 -8.91 14.10
N GLN A 45 6.93 -7.59 13.97
CA GLN A 45 7.30 -6.76 15.14
C GLN A 45 6.19 -6.74 16.21
N MET A 46 4.92 -6.70 15.79
CA MET A 46 3.78 -6.77 16.73
C MET A 46 3.75 -8.10 17.49
N ALA A 47 4.02 -9.21 16.80
CA ALA A 47 4.03 -10.55 17.40
C ALA A 47 5.22 -10.75 18.35
N GLU A 48 6.40 -10.20 18.02
CA GLU A 48 7.58 -10.24 18.89
C GLU A 48 7.45 -9.37 20.15
N ALA A 49 6.59 -8.36 20.11
CA ALA A 49 6.33 -7.47 21.22
C ALA A 49 5.17 -7.94 22.14
N ALA A 50 4.50 -9.03 21.78
CA ALA A 50 3.42 -9.66 22.55
C ALA A 50 3.99 -10.70 23.53
#